data_AF-A0A3M8CNY0-F1
#
_entry.id   AF-A0A3M8CNY0-F1
#
_cell.length_a   1.000
_cell.length_b   1.000
_cell.length_c   1.000
_cell.angle_alpha   90.00
_cell.angle_beta   90.00
_cell.angle_gamma   90.00
#
_symmetry.space_group_name_H-M   'P 1'
#
loop_
_entity.id
_entity.type
_entity.pdbx_description
1 polymer ?
#
loop_
_entity_poly.entity_id
_entity_poly.type
_entity_poly.pdbx_seq_one_letter_code
_entity_poly.pdbx_strand_id
1 'polypeptide(L)'
;METFSISLASNPSTGYRWMLSNPPDPRYLSLLETTYLPPSTPTTRFGQSGRQIWRFRALTRGVTSLSFKYCRPWDESDCAQFHFYMIAIQ
;
A
#
# COMPACT_ATOMS: atom_id res chain seq x y z
N MET A 1 -19.18 0.46 10.33
CA MET A 1 -18.24 0.56 9.18
C MET A 1 -16.86 0.24 9.69
N GLU A 2 -16.26 -0.80 9.15
CA GLU A 2 -14.97 -1.32 9.63
C GLU A 2 -13.80 -0.68 8.88
N THR A 3 -12.63 -0.65 9.50
CA THR A 3 -11.40 -0.20 8.86
C THR A 3 -10.37 -1.32 8.86
N PHE A 4 -9.63 -1.45 7.78
CA PHE A 4 -8.52 -2.40 7.68
C PHE A 4 -7.29 -1.72 7.09
N SER A 5 -6.14 -2.36 7.25
CA SER A 5 -4.86 -1.84 6.76
C SER A 5 -4.14 -2.88 5.91
N ILE A 6 -3.52 -2.42 4.83
CA ILE A 6 -2.58 -3.22 4.02
C ILE A 6 -1.18 -2.71 4.31
N SER A 7 -0.25 -3.61 4.63
CA SER A 7 1.13 -3.27 5.00
C SER A 7 2.13 -3.92 4.05
N LEU A 8 2.73 -3.11 3.17
CA LEU A 8 3.68 -3.54 2.15
C LEU A 8 5.09 -3.16 2.55
N ALA A 9 6.06 -4.07 2.39
CA ALA A 9 7.47 -3.76 2.61
C ALA A 9 7.92 -2.64 1.65
N SER A 10 8.60 -1.62 2.15
CA SER A 10 9.01 -0.45 1.38
C SER A 10 10.38 0.04 1.82
N ASN A 11 11.25 0.34 0.85
CA ASN A 11 12.56 0.94 1.12
C ASN A 11 12.69 2.29 0.38
N PRO A 12 12.21 3.40 0.97
CA PRO A 12 12.22 4.71 0.33
C PRO A 12 13.63 5.24 0.01
N SER A 13 14.70 4.70 0.61
CA SER A 13 16.09 5.06 0.27
C SER A 13 16.47 4.73 -1.17
N THR A 14 15.75 3.83 -1.83
CA THR A 14 15.96 3.44 -3.23
C THR A 14 15.25 4.36 -4.24
N GLY A 15 14.43 5.30 -3.75
CA GLY A 15 13.58 6.16 -4.57
C GLY A 15 12.25 5.53 -4.99
N TYR A 16 12.02 4.26 -4.69
CA TYR A 16 10.76 3.58 -4.99
C TYR A 16 9.73 3.78 -3.87
N ARG A 17 8.45 3.91 -4.24
CA ARG A 17 7.31 3.94 -3.31
C ARG A 17 6.17 3.08 -3.82
N TRP A 18 5.36 2.57 -2.89
CA TRP A 18 4.09 1.96 -3.29
C TRP A 18 3.10 3.05 -3.68
N MET A 19 2.36 2.80 -4.74
CA MET A 19 1.27 3.62 -5.23
C MET A 19 0.11 2.70 -5.59
N LEU A 20 -1.12 3.21 -5.51
CA LEU A 20 -2.25 2.52 -6.10
C LEU A 20 -2.09 2.56 -7.63
N SER A 21 -2.27 1.40 -8.28
CA SER A 21 -2.25 1.33 -9.74
C SER A 21 -3.52 1.95 -10.33
N ASN A 22 -4.64 1.82 -9.61
CA ASN A 22 -5.91 2.43 -9.92
C ASN A 22 -6.58 2.95 -8.63
N PRO A 23 -7.42 4.00 -8.71
CA PRO A 23 -8.23 4.42 -7.56
C PRO A 23 -9.10 3.26 -7.02
N PRO A 24 -9.31 3.17 -5.69
CA PRO A 24 -10.20 2.17 -5.12
C PRO A 24 -11.64 2.47 -5.56
N ASP A 25 -12.47 1.43 -5.72
CA ASP A 25 -13.89 1.64 -6.02
C ASP A 25 -14.59 2.34 -4.84
N PRO A 26 -15.06 3.60 -5.01
CA PRO A 26 -15.61 4.41 -3.94
C PRO A 26 -16.95 3.89 -3.41
N ARG A 27 -17.58 2.92 -4.09
CA ARG A 27 -18.78 2.23 -3.58
C ARG A 27 -18.45 1.28 -2.44
N TYR A 28 -17.22 0.74 -2.44
CA TYR A 28 -16.78 -0.30 -1.50
C TYR A 28 -15.76 0.22 -0.49
N LEU A 29 -14.82 1.06 -0.93
CA LEU A 29 -13.67 1.47 -0.11
C LEU A 29 -13.40 2.97 -0.20
N SER A 30 -13.00 3.56 0.92
CA SER A 30 -12.42 4.89 1.00
C SER A 30 -11.01 4.80 1.59
N LEU A 31 -10.02 5.35 0.91
CA LEU A 31 -8.66 5.48 1.45
C LEU A 31 -8.67 6.57 2.53
N LEU A 32 -8.29 6.21 3.76
CA LEU A 32 -8.23 7.13 4.89
C LEU A 32 -6.83 7.74 5.04
N GLU A 33 -5.79 6.91 4.97
CA GLU A 33 -4.43 7.32 5.28
C GLU A 33 -3.41 6.44 4.56
N THR A 34 -2.24 7.01 4.25
CA THR A 34 -1.05 6.29 3.82
C THR A 34 0.15 6.76 4.62
N THR A 35 0.79 5.85 5.34
CA THR A 35 1.88 6.17 6.28
C THR A 35 3.06 5.25 6.04
N TYR A 36 4.28 5.78 6.11
CA TYR A 36 5.49 4.96 6.10
C TYR A 36 5.97 4.75 7.54
N LEU A 37 6.15 3.50 7.94
CA LEU A 37 6.79 3.13 9.19
C LEU A 37 8.23 2.67 8.93
N PRO A 38 9.24 3.32 9.54
CA PRO A 38 10.61 2.83 9.49
C PRO A 38 10.74 1.47 10.20
N PRO A 39 11.80 0.70 9.92
CA PRO A 39 12.06 -0.57 10.60
C PRO A 39 12.17 -0.37 12.13
N SER A 40 11.56 -1.29 12.89
CA SER A 40 11.32 -1.14 14.34
C SER A 40 12.56 -1.34 15.21
N THR A 41 13.65 -1.91 14.68
CA THR A 41 14.86 -2.22 15.45
C THR A 41 15.98 -1.21 15.17
N PRO A 42 16.53 -0.53 16.20
CA PRO A 42 17.68 0.38 16.06
C PRO A 42 19.00 -0.34 15.76
N THR A 43 19.03 -1.67 15.78
CA THR A 43 20.13 -2.46 15.23
C THR A 43 20.08 -2.38 13.71
N THR A 44 20.62 -1.27 13.20
CA THR A 44 20.88 -0.97 11.79
C THR A 44 21.65 -2.12 11.13
N ARG A 45 20.92 -3.14 10.68
CA ARG A 45 21.39 -3.99 9.59
C ARG A 45 21.04 -3.26 8.31
N PHE A 46 22.07 -2.81 7.59
CA PHE A 46 21.95 -2.31 6.22
C PHE A 46 21.06 -3.30 5.42
N GLY A 47 19.92 -2.82 4.93
CA GLY A 47 18.98 -3.61 4.12
C GLY A 47 17.59 -3.88 4.74
N GLN A 48 17.28 -3.44 5.96
CA GLN A 48 15.90 -3.54 6.45
C GLN A 48 15.00 -2.48 5.79
N SER A 49 14.08 -2.93 4.93
CA SER A 49 12.97 -2.13 4.43
C SER A 49 12.00 -1.81 5.56
N GLY A 50 11.57 -0.54 5.67
CA GLY A 50 10.38 -0.20 6.44
C GLY A 50 9.11 -0.74 5.78
N ARG A 51 7.95 -0.20 6.14
CA ARG A 51 6.67 -0.62 5.57
C ARG A 51 5.81 0.59 5.22
N GLN A 52 5.17 0.56 4.07
CA GLN A 52 4.12 1.50 3.70
C GLN A 52 2.77 0.89 4.07
N ILE A 53 2.04 1.57 4.94
CA ILE A 53 0.74 1.17 5.46
C ILE A 53 -0.34 2.00 4.78
N TRP A 54 -1.35 1.32 4.27
CA TRP A 54 -2.52 1.91 3.63
C TRP A 54 -3.75 1.56 4.44
N ARG A 55 -4.44 2.56 4.99
CA ARG A 55 -5.64 2.36 5.80
C ARG A 55 -6.88 2.68 4.99
N PHE A 56 -7.81 1.73 4.93
CA PHE A 56 -9.06 1.87 4.21
C PHE A 56 -10.26 1.77 5.15
N ARG A 57 -11.33 2.49 4.81
CA ARG A 57 -12.67 2.32 5.39
C ARG A 57 -13.52 1.48 4.42
N ALA A 58 -14.10 0.40 4.93
CA ALA A 58 -15.10 -0.37 4.23
C ALA A 58 -16.46 0.36 4.32
N LEU A 59 -17.08 0.57 3.17
CA LEU A 59 -18.33 1.34 3.02
C LEU A 59 -19.54 0.42 2.82
N THR A 60 -19.41 -0.56 1.93
CA THR A 60 -20.51 -1.45 1.52
C THR A 60 -20.02 -2.89 1.45
N ARG A 61 -20.88 -3.83 1.85
CA ARG A 61 -20.63 -5.27 1.71
C ARG A 61 -20.49 -5.68 0.24
N GLY A 62 -19.65 -6.66 -0.03
CA GLY A 62 -19.41 -7.17 -1.38
C GLY A 62 -17.94 -7.51 -1.60
N VAL A 63 -17.53 -7.53 -2.87
CA VAL A 63 -16.15 -7.85 -3.25
C VAL A 63 -15.62 -6.73 -4.13
N THR A 64 -14.40 -6.28 -3.84
CA THR A 64 -13.67 -5.30 -4.65
C THR A 64 -12.21 -5.71 -4.78
N SER A 65 -11.42 -4.93 -5.52
CA SER A 65 -9.99 -5.19 -5.69
C SER A 65 -9.15 -3.95 -5.41
N LEU A 66 -7.91 -4.20 -4.99
CA LEU A 66 -6.87 -3.19 -4.85
C LEU A 66 -5.64 -3.64 -5.62
N SER A 67 -5.07 -2.75 -6.43
CA SER A 67 -3.84 -2.97 -7.18
C SER A 67 -2.81 -1.95 -6.76
N PHE A 68 -1.59 -2.41 -6.46
CA PHE A 68 -0.47 -1.60 -6.02
C PHE A 68 0.71 -1.79 -6.97
N LYS A 69 1.42 -0.69 -7.26
CA LYS A 69 2.66 -0.66 -8.05
C LYS A 69 3.79 -0.05 -7.21
N TYR A 70 4.96 -0.66 -7.22
CA TYR A 70 6.17 -0.17 -6.55
C TYR A 70 7.11 0.42 -7.60
N CYS A 71 7.04 1.74 -7.78
CA CYS A 71 7.76 2.43 -8.85
C CYS A 71 8.43 3.70 -8.33
N ARG A 72 9.31 4.28 -9.14
CA ARG A 72 9.82 5.62 -8.89
C ARG A 72 8.74 6.66 -9.24
N PRO A 73 8.42 7.61 -8.36
CA PRO A 73 7.35 8.59 -8.61
C PRO A 73 7.57 9.47 -9.83
N TRP A 74 8.82 9.68 -10.20
CA TRP A 74 9.24 10.51 -11.33
C TRP A 74 9.46 9.71 -12.62
N ASP A 75 9.39 8.38 -12.56
CA ASP A 75 9.55 7.50 -13.72
C ASP A 75 8.57 6.34 -13.60
N GLU A 76 7.37 6.52 -14.16
CA GLU A 76 6.32 5.51 -14.10
C GLU A 76 6.61 4.27 -14.96
N SER A 77 7.67 4.28 -15.76
CA SER A 77 8.13 3.10 -16.51
C SER A 77 9.04 2.19 -15.67
N ASP A 78 9.65 2.73 -14.61
CA ASP A 78 10.54 2.02 -13.69
C ASP A 78 9.75 1.49 -12.48
N CYS A 79 9.09 0.35 -12.69
CA CYS A 79 8.34 -0.38 -11.68
C CYS A 79 8.99 -1.72 -11.35
N ALA A 80 9.31 -1.94 -10.07
CA ALA A 80 9.98 -3.16 -9.61
C ALA A 80 9.00 -4.27 -9.20
N GLN A 81 7.83 -3.92 -8.67
CA GLN A 81 6.88 -4.89 -8.13
C GLN A 81 5.42 -4.45 -8.30
N PHE A 82 4.51 -5.43 -8.36
CA PHE A 82 3.07 -5.22 -8.39
C PHE A 82 2.39 -6.17 -7.40
N HIS A 83 1.37 -5.70 -6.69
CA HIS A 83 0.52 -6.52 -5.83
C HIS A 83 -0.95 -6.31 -6.16
N PHE A 84 -1.70 -7.41 -6.19
CA PHE A 84 -3.13 -7.40 -6.41
C PHE A 84 -3.84 -8.14 -5.27
N TYR A 85 -4.88 -7.52 -4.73
CA TYR A 85 -5.70 -8.09 -3.66
C TYR A 85 -7.17 -8.08 -4.05
N MET A 86 -7.83 -9.22 -3.85
CA MET A 86 -9.29 -9.29 -3.78
C MET A 86 -9.72 -9.10 -2.34
N ILE A 87 -10.60 -8.13 -2.10
CA ILE A 87 -11.08 -7.76 -0.78
C ILE A 87 -12.56 -8.14 -0.68
N ALA A 88 -12.87 -9.09 0.19
CA ALA A 88 -14.24 -9.39 0.58
C ALA A 88 -14.62 -8.54 1.80
N ILE A 89 -15.71 -7.79 1.67
CA ILE A 89 -16.28 -6.93 2.71
C ILE A 89 -17.57 -7.59 3.19
N GLN A 90 -17.62 -7.92 4.48
CA GLN A 90 -18.72 -8.67 5.10
C GLN A 90 -19.66 -7.83 5.95
#